data_AF-A0A6G3XF25-F1
#
_entry.id   AF-A0A6G3XF25-F1
#
_cell.length_a   1.000
_cell.length_b   1.000
_cell.length_c   1.000
_cell.angle_alpha   90.00
_cell.angle_beta   90.00
_cell.angle_gamma   90.00
#
_symmetry.space_group_name_H-M   'P 1'
#
loop_
_entity.id
_entity.type
_entity.pdbx_description
1 polymer ?
#
loop_
_entity_poly.entity_id
_entity_poly.type
_entity_poly.pdbx_seq_one_letter_code
_entity_poly.pdbx_strand_id
1 'polypeptide(L)' 'AGACERAGVVVRPFKGEGVRVSIGENEGNDLFLKAAEAFRAEL' A
#
# COMPACT_ATOMS: atom_id res chain seq x y z
N ALA A 1 -6.08 -2.40 -4.05
CA ALA A 1 -5.88 -1.00 -3.63
C ALA A 1 -6.62 -0.66 -2.33
N GLY A 2 -7.81 -1.21 -2.07
CA GLY A 2 -8.64 -0.81 -0.92
C GLY A 2 -7.98 -0.82 0.46
N ALA A 3 -7.03 -1.72 0.76
CA ALA A 3 -6.28 -1.68 2.02
C ALA A 3 -5.38 -0.44 2.14
N CYS A 4 -4.67 -0.08 1.07
CA CYS A 4 -3.83 1.12 1.02
C CYS A 4 -4.67 2.40 1.07
N GLU A 5 -5.82 2.44 0.38
CA GLU A 5 -6.72 3.60 0.37
C GLU A 5 -7.25 3.93 1.78
N ARG A 6 -7.64 2.91 2.55
CA ARG A 6 -8.06 3.09 3.95
C ARG A 6 -6.94 3.62 4.85
N ALA A 7 -5.69 3.35 4.51
CA ALA A 7 -4.52 3.84 5.21
C ALA A 7 -4.03 5.21 4.70
N GLY A 8 -4.75 5.84 3.77
CA GLY A 8 -4.36 7.13 3.18
C GLY A 8 -3.23 7.03 2.14
N VAL A 9 -2.95 5.83 1.64
CA VAL A 9 -1.86 5.57 0.68
C VAL A 9 -2.43 5.30 -0.70
N VAL A 10 -2.00 6.09 -1.69
CA VAL A 10 -2.38 5.90 -3.09
C VAL A 10 -1.37 5.00 -3.79
N VAL A 11 -1.85 3.91 -4.38
CA VAL A 11 -1.05 2.96 -5.17
C VAL A 11 -1.67 2.78 -6.55
N ARG A 12 -0.87 2.38 -7.55
CA ARG A 12 -1.37 2.08 -8.89
C ARG A 12 -1.64 0.58 -9.02
N PRO A 13 -2.90 0.13 -9.14
CA PRO A 13 -3.20 -1.30 -9.28
C PRO A 13 -2.84 -1.85 -10.66
N PHE A 14 -2.39 -3.09 -10.68
CA PHE A 14 -2.21 -3.94 -11.86
C PHE A 14 -3.03 -5.21 -11.64
N LYS A 15 -4.11 -5.38 -12.42
CA LYS A 15 -5.11 -6.42 -12.18
C LYS A 15 -4.46 -7.81 -12.30
N GLY A 16 -4.53 -8.61 -11.24
CA GLY A 16 -3.96 -9.96 -11.19
C GLY A 16 -2.46 -10.03 -10.90
N GLU A 17 -1.75 -8.90 -10.93
CA GLU A 17 -0.29 -8.83 -10.73
C GLU A 17 0.09 -8.08 -9.45
N GLY A 18 -0.83 -7.28 -8.89
CA GLY A 18 -0.63 -6.57 -7.62
C GLY A 18 -0.75 -5.05 -7.77
N VAL A 19 0.21 -4.31 -7.22
CA VAL A 19 0.25 -2.85 -7.25
C VAL A 19 1.67 -2.34 -7.49
N ARG A 20 1.79 -1.19 -8.15
CA ARG A 20 3.03 -0.41 -8.20
C ARG A 20 2.93 0.75 -7.21
N VAL A 21 3.98 0.92 -6.43
CA VAL A 21 4.12 1.96 -5.42
C VAL A 21 5.23 2.91 -5.88
N SER A 22 4.97 4.21 -5.80
CA SER A 22 6.01 5.22 -6.02
C SER A 22 6.74 5.44 -4.70
N ILE A 23 8.07 5.48 -4.74
CA ILE A 23 8.88 5.81 -3.56
C ILE A 23 9.01 7.32 -3.46
N GLY A 24 8.65 7.86 -2.30
CA GLY A 24 8.74 9.28 -1.98
C GLY A 24 9.43 9.50 -0.64
N GLU A 25 8.89 10.41 0.15
CA GLU A 25 9.34 10.68 1.53
C GLU A 25 9.19 9.46 2.43
N ASN A 26 10.03 9.38 3.47
CA ASN A 26 10.06 8.25 4.39
C ASN A 26 8.70 8.03 5.04
N GLU A 27 8.03 9.10 5.46
CA GLU A 27 6.72 9.06 6.11
C GLU A 27 5.66 8.42 5.20
N GLY A 28 5.70 8.72 3.89
CA GLY A 28 4.81 8.11 2.91
C GLY A 28 5.10 6.63 2.69
N ASN A 29 6.38 6.27 2.64
CA ASN A 29 6.81 4.87 2.51
C ASN A 29 6.44 4.06 3.78
N ASP A 30 6.59 4.64 4.96
CA ASP A 30 6.24 4.02 6.23
C ASP A 30 4.74 3.75 6.36
N LEU A 31 3.89 4.70 5.91
CA LEU A 31 2.45 4.49 5.85
C LEU A 31 2.09 3.31 4.93
N PHE A 32 2.75 3.20 3.76
CA PHE A 32 2.55 2.07 2.86
C PHE A 32 2.95 0.74 3.52
N LEU A 33 4.12 0.68 4.16
CA LEU A 33 4.61 -0.53 4.82
C LEU A 33 3.67 -1.00 5.92
N LYS A 34 3.17 -0.09 6.76
CA LYS A 34 2.16 -0.41 7.80
C LYS A 34 0.87 -0.94 7.21
N ALA A 35 0.38 -0.33 6.12
CA ALA A 35 -0.80 -0.81 5.41
C ALA A 35 -0.60 -2.22 4.83
N ALA A 36 0.60 -2.50 4.29
CA ALA A 36 0.96 -3.80 3.75
C ALA A 36 1.10 -4.87 4.84
N GLU A 37 1.66 -4.53 5.99
CA GLU A 37 1.76 -5.41 7.17
C GLU A 37 0.36 -5.80 7.67
N ALA A 38 -0.51 -4.82 7.90
CA ALA A 38 -1.89 -5.06 8.34
C ALA A 38 -2.66 -5.93 7.32
N PHE A 39 -2.55 -5.60 6.03
CA PHE A 39 -3.16 -6.41 4.96
C PHE A 39 -2.66 -7.85 4.97
N ARG A 40 -1.36 -8.06 5.21
CA ARG A 40 -0.77 -9.41 5.26
C ARG A 40 -1.25 -10.22 6.46
N ALA A 41 -1.53 -9.58 7.59
CA ALA A 41 -2.06 -10.26 8.78
C ALA A 41 -3.53 -10.71 8.61
N GLU A 42 -4.26 -10.09 7.69
CA GLU A 42 -5.67 -10.39 7.38
C GLU A 42 -5.86 -11.40 6.22
N LEU A 43 -4.77 -11.83 5.57
CA LEU A 43 -4.76 -12.86 4.51
C LEU A 43 -4.81 -14.27 5.09
#